data_AF-A0A4Q1KCC3-F1
#
_entry.id   AF-A0A4Q1KCC3-F1
#
_cell.length_a   1.000
_cell.length_b   1.000
_cell.length_c   1.000
_cell.angle_alpha   90.00
_cell.angle_beta   90.00
_cell.angle_gamma   90.00
#
_symmetry.space_group_name_H-M   'P 1'
#
loop_
_entity.id
_entity.type
_entity.pdbx_description
1 polymer ?
#
loop_
_entity_poly.entity_id
_entity_poly.type
_entity_poly.pdbx_seq_one_letter_code
_entity_poly.pdbx_strand_id
1 'polypeptide(L)'
;MKNCISLLLCCVSFSLFAQTPYTYRSGGRIFDGEQKLTRSDIESSFSSNTAIMELYNSGKAKQTWGNVLLYGGVATLMIKHYTMIQNHPSQNGNVSQKSTNNIAYFVSFGMIAVAIPIKLGYPKKIKKAVELMNQEIQTQNSAFHIESLHLISNEKGIGIALNF
;
A
#
# COMPACT_ATOMS: atom_id res chain seq x y z
N MET A 1 35.96 17.37 -30.99
CA MET A 1 34.48 17.54 -30.99
C MET A 1 33.73 16.24 -31.27
N LYS A 2 34.16 15.40 -32.24
CA LYS A 2 33.53 14.10 -32.53
C LYS A 2 33.45 13.14 -31.32
N ASN A 3 34.46 13.12 -30.46
CA ASN A 3 34.49 12.24 -29.28
C ASN A 3 33.50 12.68 -28.17
N CYS A 4 33.13 13.97 -28.11
CA CYS A 4 32.14 14.46 -27.14
C CYS A 4 30.71 14.07 -27.51
N ILE A 5 30.40 13.99 -28.80
CA ILE A 5 29.06 13.61 -29.30
C ILE A 5 28.79 12.14 -29.02
N SER A 6 29.79 11.27 -29.20
CA SER A 6 29.65 9.84 -28.89
C SER A 6 29.47 9.57 -27.38
N LEU A 7 30.14 10.34 -26.51
CA LEU A 7 29.96 10.24 -25.06
C LEU A 7 28.55 10.69 -24.64
N LEU A 8 28.05 11.77 -25.25
CA LEU A 8 26.71 12.30 -24.98
C LEU A 8 25.61 11.33 -25.43
N LEU A 9 25.79 10.69 -26.60
CA LEU A 9 24.86 9.67 -27.10
C LEU A 9 24.81 8.43 -26.18
N CYS A 10 25.96 8.03 -25.61
CA CYS A 10 26.05 6.90 -24.70
C CYS A 10 25.36 7.19 -23.35
N CYS A 11 25.46 8.42 -22.83
CA CYS A 11 24.80 8.80 -21.58
C CYS A 11 23.26 8.84 -21.68
N VAL A 12 22.69 9.20 -22.84
CA VAL A 12 21.24 9.27 -23.03
C VAL A 12 20.59 7.88 -23.06
N SER A 13 21.32 6.84 -23.47
CA SER A 13 20.79 5.47 -23.51
C SER A 13 20.54 4.86 -22.14
N PHE A 14 21.23 5.30 -21.08
CA PHE A 14 21.09 4.74 -19.74
C PHE A 14 19.92 5.33 -18.93
N SER A 15 19.38 6.49 -19.33
CA SER A 15 18.31 7.17 -18.59
C SER A 15 16.90 6.63 -18.87
N LEU A 16 16.70 5.81 -19.90
CA LEU A 16 15.35 5.44 -20.36
C LEU A 16 14.71 4.24 -19.63
N PHE A 17 15.43 3.53 -18.76
CA PHE A 17 14.94 2.28 -18.14
C PHE A 17 14.96 2.26 -16.60
N ALA A 18 15.14 3.40 -15.93
CA ALA A 18 15.45 3.43 -14.50
C ALA A 18 14.23 3.55 -13.56
N GLN A 19 13.04 3.05 -13.92
CA GLN A 19 11.92 3.06 -12.98
C GLN A 19 12.03 1.87 -12.01
N THR A 20 12.35 2.17 -10.75
CA THR A 20 12.46 1.17 -9.71
C THR A 20 11.11 0.55 -9.38
N PRO A 21 11.02 -0.78 -9.17
CA PRO A 21 9.77 -1.41 -8.79
C PRO A 21 9.31 -0.89 -7.42
N TYR A 22 8.02 -0.64 -7.26
CA TYR A 22 7.46 -0.28 -5.98
C TYR A 22 7.59 -1.43 -4.99
N THR A 23 7.86 -1.09 -3.73
CA THR A 23 8.05 -2.06 -2.66
C THR A 23 7.03 -1.89 -1.55
N TYR A 24 6.50 -3.02 -1.08
CA TYR A 24 5.68 -3.07 0.12
C TYR A 24 6.57 -3.11 1.37
N ARG A 25 6.35 -2.18 2.31
CA ARG A 25 6.97 -2.20 3.64
C ARG A 25 5.91 -2.34 4.75
N SER A 26 6.38 -2.67 5.96
CA SER A 26 5.52 -2.91 7.13
C SER A 26 4.50 -1.77 7.38
N GLY A 27 3.28 -2.15 7.76
CA GLY A 27 2.18 -1.22 8.05
C GLY A 27 1.37 -0.77 6.82
N GLY A 28 1.46 -1.48 5.69
CA GLY A 28 0.71 -1.12 4.48
C GLY A 28 1.26 0.13 3.79
N ARG A 29 2.57 0.37 3.91
CA ARG A 29 3.27 1.50 3.29
C ARG A 29 3.89 1.03 1.99
N ILE A 30 3.74 1.83 0.94
CA ILE A 30 4.31 1.57 -0.39
C ILE A 30 5.42 2.58 -0.59
N PHE A 31 6.52 2.14 -1.19
CA PHE A 31 7.71 2.94 -1.45
C PHE A 31 8.11 2.85 -2.91
N ASP A 32 8.53 3.98 -3.46
CA ASP A 32 9.31 4.08 -4.69
C ASP A 32 10.76 4.35 -4.29
N GLY A 33 11.61 3.33 -4.41
CA GLY A 33 12.94 3.34 -3.78
C GLY A 33 12.86 3.61 -2.27
N GLU A 34 13.35 4.78 -1.85
CA GLU A 34 13.29 5.26 -0.46
C GLU A 34 12.15 6.25 -0.18
N GLN A 35 11.48 6.74 -1.21
CA GLN A 35 10.37 7.67 -1.05
C GLN A 35 9.09 6.92 -0.72
N LYS A 36 8.47 7.26 0.41
CA LYS A 36 7.15 6.74 0.77
C LYS A 36 6.09 7.37 -0.14
N LEU A 37 5.35 6.53 -0.86
CA LEU A 37 4.19 6.96 -1.61
C LEU A 37 3.01 7.29 -0.69
N THR A 38 2.44 8.46 -0.92
CA THR A 38 1.18 8.88 -0.32
C THR A 38 0.01 8.37 -1.13
N ARG A 39 -1.21 8.54 -0.58
CA ARG A 39 -2.43 8.17 -1.29
C ARG A 39 -2.62 9.00 -2.56
N SER A 40 -2.34 10.30 -2.49
CA SER A 40 -2.44 11.19 -3.64
C SER A 40 -1.46 10.80 -4.75
N ASP A 41 -0.26 10.35 -4.40
CA ASP A 41 0.72 9.90 -5.40
C ASP A 41 0.15 8.68 -6.17
N ILE A 42 -0.37 7.69 -5.45
CA ILE A 42 -0.96 6.48 -6.04
C ILE A 42 -2.20 6.83 -6.88
N GLU A 43 -3.07 7.71 -6.39
CA GLU A 43 -4.25 8.17 -7.14
C GLU A 43 -3.84 8.92 -8.41
N SER A 44 -2.80 9.77 -8.34
CA SER A 44 -2.32 10.50 -9.51
C SER A 44 -1.72 9.59 -10.58
N SER A 45 -0.97 8.55 -10.17
CA SER A 45 -0.26 7.66 -11.09
C SER A 45 -1.12 6.51 -11.62
N PHE A 46 -2.14 6.07 -10.87
CA PHE A 46 -2.91 4.85 -11.18
C PHE A 46 -4.43 5.08 -11.23
N SER A 47 -4.91 6.33 -11.32
CA SER A 47 -6.35 6.64 -11.44
C SER A 47 -7.03 5.98 -12.63
N SER A 48 -6.31 5.74 -13.72
CA SER A 48 -6.78 5.03 -14.91
C SER A 48 -7.02 3.54 -14.67
N ASN A 49 -6.33 2.93 -13.70
CA ASN A 49 -6.44 1.51 -13.39
C ASN A 49 -7.32 1.29 -12.15
N THR A 50 -8.61 1.06 -12.41
CA THR A 50 -9.62 0.83 -11.37
C THR A 50 -9.29 -0.37 -10.47
N ALA A 51 -8.66 -1.42 -11.01
CA ALA A 51 -8.32 -2.62 -10.24
C ALA A 51 -7.25 -2.35 -9.17
N ILE A 52 -6.22 -1.55 -9.50
CA ILE A 52 -5.20 -1.10 -8.54
C ILE A 52 -5.87 -0.28 -7.43
N MET A 53 -6.68 0.70 -7.84
CA MET A 53 -7.35 1.60 -6.90
C MET A 53 -8.31 0.86 -5.96
N GLU A 54 -9.05 -0.12 -6.45
CA GLU A 54 -9.96 -0.93 -5.64
C GLU A 54 -9.19 -1.79 -4.61
N LEU A 55 -8.11 -2.44 -5.03
CA LEU A 55 -7.28 -3.26 -4.13
C LEU A 55 -6.59 -2.40 -3.07
N TYR A 56 -6.05 -1.25 -3.47
CA TYR A 56 -5.43 -0.30 -2.56
C TYR A 56 -6.44 0.23 -1.55
N ASN A 57 -7.56 0.79 -2.02
CA ASN A 57 -8.59 1.39 -1.16
C ASN A 57 -9.22 0.37 -0.22
N SER A 58 -9.55 -0.83 -0.73
CA SER A 58 -10.09 -1.89 0.12
C SER A 58 -9.06 -2.42 1.13
N GLY A 59 -7.77 -2.42 0.78
CA GLY A 59 -6.69 -2.68 1.73
C GLY A 59 -6.61 -1.61 2.84
N LYS A 60 -6.62 -0.32 2.49
CA LYS A 60 -6.61 0.79 3.46
C LYS A 60 -7.85 0.81 4.34
N ALA A 61 -9.02 0.50 3.78
CA ALA A 61 -10.26 0.36 4.53
C ALA A 61 -10.17 -0.78 5.55
N LYS A 62 -9.69 -1.97 5.15
CA LYS A 62 -9.47 -3.09 6.08
C LYS A 62 -8.46 -2.75 7.17
N GLN A 63 -7.38 -2.05 6.84
CA GLN A 63 -6.42 -1.60 7.85
C GLN A 63 -7.08 -0.68 8.88
N THR A 64 -7.90 0.27 8.42
CA THR A 64 -8.59 1.24 9.27
C THR A 64 -9.62 0.56 10.15
N TRP A 65 -10.55 -0.21 9.56
CA TRP A 65 -11.59 -0.92 10.31
C TRP A 65 -11.01 -1.97 11.26
N GLY A 66 -9.97 -2.69 10.85
CA GLY A 66 -9.26 -3.61 11.72
C GLY A 66 -8.66 -2.92 12.94
N ASN A 67 -8.06 -1.74 12.77
CA ASN A 67 -7.54 -0.97 13.89
C ASN A 67 -8.66 -0.38 14.77
N VAL A 68 -9.72 0.16 14.18
CA VAL A 68 -10.87 0.71 14.92
C VAL A 68 -11.53 -0.37 15.77
N LEU A 69 -11.77 -1.57 15.21
CA LEU A 69 -12.38 -2.68 15.94
C LEU A 69 -11.45 -3.22 17.04
N LEU A 70 -10.15 -3.36 16.74
CA LEU A 70 -9.18 -3.86 17.72
C LEU A 70 -9.02 -2.88 18.88
N TYR A 71 -8.67 -1.62 18.60
CA TYR A 71 -8.44 -0.61 19.62
C TYR A 71 -9.73 -0.20 20.32
N GLY A 72 -10.85 -0.14 19.59
CA GLY A 72 -12.17 0.09 20.17
C GLY A 72 -12.60 -1.03 21.11
N GLY A 73 -12.38 -2.29 20.72
CA GLY A 73 -12.66 -3.45 21.57
C GLY A 73 -11.80 -3.47 22.84
N VAL A 74 -10.50 -3.15 22.73
CA VAL A 74 -9.62 -3.03 23.91
C VAL A 74 -10.02 -1.87 24.79
N ALA A 75 -10.31 -0.69 24.22
CA ALA A 75 -10.71 0.48 24.99
C ALA A 75 -12.02 0.24 25.76
N THR A 76 -13.03 -0.33 25.10
CA THR A 76 -14.32 -0.67 25.73
C THR A 76 -14.16 -1.72 26.84
N LEU A 77 -13.30 -2.71 26.64
CA LEU A 77 -12.94 -3.70 27.66
C LEU A 77 -12.36 -3.02 28.91
N MET A 78 -11.39 -2.13 28.72
CA MET A 78 -10.69 -1.44 29.81
C MET A 78 -11.62 -0.48 30.55
N ILE A 79 -12.45 0.29 29.85
CA ILE A 79 -13.46 1.18 30.46
C ILE A 79 -14.46 0.36 31.29
N LYS A 80 -14.93 -0.77 30.75
CA LYS A 80 -15.86 -1.63 31.47
C LYS A 80 -15.22 -2.21 32.73
N HIS A 81 -13.99 -2.69 32.63
CA HIS A 81 -13.28 -3.25 33.78
C HIS A 81 -12.99 -2.20 34.85
N TYR A 82 -12.55 -1.00 34.45
CA TYR A 82 -12.31 0.12 35.35
C TYR A 82 -13.58 0.56 36.09
N THR A 83 -14.69 0.73 35.37
CA THR A 83 -15.98 1.08 35.98
C THR A 83 -16.50 -0.01 36.91
N MET A 84 -16.26 -1.28 36.61
CA MET A 84 -16.59 -2.36 37.54
C MET A 84 -15.78 -2.27 38.84
N ILE A 85 -14.47 -2.02 38.75
CA ILE A 85 -13.60 -1.88 39.94
C ILE A 85 -14.04 -0.69 40.80
N GLN A 86 -14.30 0.48 40.20
CA GLN A 86 -14.71 1.69 40.92
C GLN A 86 -16.08 1.58 41.60
N ASN A 87 -17.00 0.80 41.02
CA ASN A 87 -18.34 0.62 41.57
C ASN A 87 -18.42 -0.51 42.62
N HIS A 88 -17.29 -1.11 43.03
CA HIS A 88 -17.29 -1.99 44.19
C HIS A 88 -17.44 -1.15 45.47
N PRO A 89 -18.43 -1.44 46.32
CA PRO A 89 -18.67 -0.65 47.52
C PRO A 89 -17.48 -0.76 48.48
N SER A 90 -16.90 0.39 48.83
CA SER A 90 -16.15 0.52 50.08
C SER A 90 -17.12 0.23 51.23
N GLN A 91 -16.65 -0.51 52.25
CA GLN A 91 -17.44 -1.17 53.30
C GLN A 91 -18.41 -0.31 54.14
N ASN A 92 -18.56 1.00 53.88
CA ASN A 92 -19.39 1.89 54.67
C ASN A 92 -20.51 2.55 53.84
N GLY A 93 -21.71 1.98 53.91
CA GLY A 93 -22.96 2.73 53.76
C GLY A 93 -23.55 2.79 52.35
N ASN A 94 -24.62 2.01 52.13
CA ASN A 94 -25.72 2.21 51.18
C ASN A 94 -25.37 2.92 49.86
N VAL A 95 -24.74 2.19 48.93
CA VAL A 95 -24.72 2.57 47.52
C VAL A 95 -25.56 1.57 46.76
N SER A 96 -26.58 2.07 46.06
CA SER A 96 -27.44 1.26 45.18
C SER A 96 -26.57 0.43 44.23
N GLN A 97 -26.56 -0.89 44.44
CA GLN A 97 -25.78 -1.84 43.64
C GLN A 97 -26.36 -1.86 42.21
N LYS A 98 -25.88 -0.94 41.36
CA LYS A 98 -26.30 -0.89 39.96
C LYS A 98 -25.83 -2.17 39.29
N SER A 99 -26.77 -2.99 38.82
CA SER A 99 -26.45 -4.25 38.15
C SER A 99 -25.53 -3.98 36.95
N THR A 100 -24.28 -4.44 37.07
CA THR A 100 -23.27 -4.22 36.05
C THR A 100 -23.48 -5.26 34.97
N ASN A 101 -24.17 -4.89 33.89
CA ASN A 101 -24.47 -5.83 32.80
C ASN A 101 -23.18 -6.20 32.03
N ASN A 102 -22.98 -7.50 31.79
CA ASN A 102 -21.78 -8.06 31.13
C ASN A 102 -21.78 -7.90 29.60
N ILE A 103 -22.85 -7.36 28.99
CA ILE A 103 -22.94 -7.14 27.53
C ILE A 103 -21.70 -6.44 26.97
N ALA A 104 -21.17 -5.43 27.67
CA ALA A 104 -19.99 -4.70 27.23
C ALA A 104 -18.74 -5.60 27.07
N TYR A 105 -18.56 -6.62 27.91
CA TYR A 105 -17.47 -7.59 27.76
C TYR A 105 -17.65 -8.42 26.48
N PHE A 106 -18.86 -8.94 26.23
CA PHE A 106 -19.14 -9.71 25.02
C PHE A 106 -18.94 -8.89 23.76
N VAL A 107 -19.41 -7.64 23.73
CA VAL A 107 -19.19 -6.73 22.60
C VAL A 107 -17.69 -6.46 22.40
N SER A 108 -16.95 -6.19 23.48
CA SER A 108 -15.50 -5.93 23.43
C SER A 108 -14.75 -7.11 22.82
N PHE A 109 -14.99 -8.33 23.32
CA PHE A 109 -14.36 -9.54 22.79
C PHE A 109 -14.81 -9.84 21.36
N GLY A 110 -16.08 -9.63 21.04
CA GLY A 110 -16.60 -9.78 19.67
C GLY A 110 -15.90 -8.85 18.67
N MET A 111 -15.71 -7.58 19.03
CA MET A 111 -14.97 -6.61 18.22
C MET A 111 -13.52 -7.05 17.98
N ILE A 112 -12.83 -7.49 19.04
CA ILE A 112 -11.44 -7.98 18.94
C ILE A 112 -11.36 -9.23 18.04
N ALA A 113 -12.27 -10.19 18.23
CA ALA A 113 -12.31 -11.43 17.45
C ALA A 113 -12.52 -11.16 15.96
N VAL A 114 -13.42 -10.24 15.60
CA VAL A 114 -13.68 -9.84 14.20
C VAL A 114 -12.52 -9.01 13.64
N ALA A 115 -11.81 -8.24 14.47
CA ALA A 115 -10.69 -7.40 14.01
C ALA A 115 -9.50 -8.20 13.47
N ILE A 116 -9.21 -9.38 14.05
CA ILE A 116 -8.06 -10.21 13.68
C ILE A 116 -8.05 -10.61 12.19
N PRO A 117 -9.09 -11.28 11.65
CA PRO A 117 -9.09 -11.67 10.24
C PRO A 117 -9.06 -10.46 9.29
N ILE A 118 -9.70 -9.35 9.67
CA ILE A 118 -9.67 -8.09 8.90
C ILE A 118 -8.24 -7.55 8.82
N LYS A 119 -7.53 -7.51 9.96
CA LYS A 119 -6.15 -7.01 10.07
C LYS A 119 -5.14 -7.94 9.38
N LEU A 120 -5.37 -9.25 9.35
CA LEU A 120 -4.54 -10.18 8.57
C LEU A 120 -4.79 -10.07 7.05
N GLY A 121 -5.96 -9.59 6.64
CA GLY A 121 -6.34 -9.45 5.23
C GLY A 121 -5.80 -8.20 4.53
N TYR A 122 -5.59 -7.09 5.24
CA TYR A 122 -5.12 -5.85 4.61
C TYR A 122 -3.74 -5.96 3.91
N PRO A 123 -2.69 -6.61 4.49
CA PRO A 123 -1.38 -6.64 3.84
C PRO A 123 -1.43 -7.42 2.53
N LYS A 124 -2.25 -8.48 2.44
CA LYS A 124 -2.44 -9.26 1.21
C LYS A 124 -3.01 -8.39 0.09
N LYS A 125 -3.99 -7.54 0.39
CA LYS A 125 -4.59 -6.63 -0.58
C LYS A 125 -3.61 -5.56 -1.07
N ILE A 126 -2.88 -4.93 -0.15
CA ILE A 126 -1.90 -3.90 -0.50
C ILE A 126 -0.75 -4.50 -1.33
N LYS A 127 -0.25 -5.69 -0.96
CA LYS A 127 0.77 -6.40 -1.75
C LYS A 127 0.30 -6.69 -3.18
N LYS A 128 -0.94 -7.18 -3.34
CA LYS A 128 -1.52 -7.42 -4.66
C LYS A 128 -1.69 -6.12 -5.47
N ALA A 129 -2.03 -5.01 -4.83
CA ALA A 129 -2.04 -3.70 -5.49
C ALA A 129 -0.63 -3.31 -5.98
N VAL A 130 0.40 -3.49 -5.15
CA VAL A 130 1.81 -3.22 -5.53
C VAL A 130 2.27 -4.10 -6.70
N GLU A 131 1.89 -5.37 -6.71
CA GLU A 131 2.17 -6.28 -7.82
C GLU A 131 1.55 -5.75 -9.14
N LEU A 132 0.29 -5.33 -9.11
CA LEU A 132 -0.38 -4.77 -10.28
C LEU A 132 0.23 -3.42 -10.72
N MET A 133 0.62 -2.55 -9.78
CA MET A 133 1.32 -1.30 -10.07
C MET A 133 2.63 -1.57 -10.82
N ASN A 134 3.39 -2.57 -10.38
CA ASN A 134 4.64 -2.97 -11.03
C ASN A 134 4.40 -3.59 -12.41
N GLN A 135 3.34 -4.37 -12.59
CA GLN A 135 2.96 -4.94 -13.88
C GLN A 135 2.52 -3.86 -14.88
N GLU A 136 1.79 -2.84 -14.42
CA GLU A 136 1.37 -1.73 -15.27
C GLU A 136 2.58 -0.92 -15.74
N ILE A 137 3.54 -0.63 -14.87
CA ILE A 137 4.81 0.00 -15.26
C ILE A 137 5.56 -0.86 -16.30
N GLN A 138 5.67 -2.17 -16.09
CA GLN A 138 6.33 -3.05 -17.03
C GLN A 138 5.63 -3.06 -18.39
N THR A 139 4.31 -3.04 -18.40
CA THR A 139 3.51 -3.01 -19.64
C THR A 139 3.67 -1.68 -20.38
N GLN A 140 3.68 -0.55 -19.66
CA GLN A 140 3.96 0.78 -20.22
C GLN A 140 5.38 0.87 -20.79
N ASN A 141 6.38 0.32 -20.08
CA ASN A 141 7.77 0.27 -20.55
C ASN A 141 7.97 -0.69 -21.73
N SER A 142 7.07 -1.67 -21.90
CA SER A 142 7.10 -2.62 -23.03
C SER A 142 6.44 -2.06 -24.30
N ALA A 143 5.85 -0.86 -24.25
CA ALA A 143 5.17 -0.24 -25.38
C ALA A 143 6.13 0.21 -26.52
N PHE A 144 7.44 0.29 -26.26
CA PHE A 144 8.45 0.40 -27.31
C PHE A 144 8.90 -1.01 -27.76
N HIS A 145 8.06 -1.65 -28.58
CA HIS A 145 8.47 -2.87 -29.29
C HIS A 145 9.24 -2.45 -30.54
N ILE A 146 10.58 -2.53 -30.51
CA ILE A 146 11.39 -2.35 -31.72
C ILE A 146 11.42 -3.72 -32.41
N GLU A 147 10.62 -3.89 -33.47
CA GLU A 147 10.57 -5.15 -34.22
C GLU A 147 11.94 -5.50 -34.82
N SER A 148 12.67 -4.51 -35.34
CA SER A 148 14.05 -4.68 -35.75
C SER A 148 14.85 -3.37 -35.75
N LEU A 149 16.11 -3.46 -35.31
CA LEU A 149 17.12 -2.41 -35.43
C LEU A 149 18.17 -2.87 -36.42
N HIS A 150 18.20 -2.24 -37.61
CA HIS A 150 19.19 -2.52 -38.63
C HIS A 150 20.24 -1.41 -38.65
N LEU A 151 21.49 -1.79 -38.41
CA LEU A 151 22.63 -0.91 -38.60
C LEU A 151 23.12 -1.06 -40.05
N ILE A 152 22.96 -0.01 -40.84
CA ILE A 152 23.32 0.00 -42.26
C ILE A 152 24.63 0.76 -42.41
N SER A 153 25.66 0.12 -42.95
CA SER A 153 26.95 0.75 -43.23
C SER A 153 27.28 0.63 -44.71
N ASN A 154 27.63 1.74 -45.36
CA ASN A 154 28.14 1.76 -46.74
C ASN A 154 29.35 2.72 -46.86
N GLU A 155 29.94 2.80 -48.05
CA GLU A 155 31.11 3.66 -48.30
C GLU A 155 30.85 5.17 -48.08
N LYS A 156 29.58 5.59 -48.06
CA LYS A 156 29.15 6.99 -47.84
C LYS A 156 28.80 7.28 -46.38
N GLY A 157 28.69 6.28 -45.50
CA GLY A 157 28.45 6.47 -44.07
C GLY A 157 27.70 5.34 -43.38
N ILE A 158 27.32 5.60 -42.13
CA ILE A 158 26.58 4.69 -41.25
C ILE A 158 25.20 5.29 -40.98
N GLY A 159 24.14 4.48 -41.10
CA GLY A 159 22.76 4.82 -40.79
C GLY A 159 22.12 3.78 -39.87
N ILE A 160 21.06 4.19 -39.17
CA ILE A 160 20.26 3.31 -38.31
C ILE A 160 18.85 3.30 -38.89
N ALA A 161 18.32 2.11 -39.17
CA ALA A 161 16.93 1.90 -39.53
C ALA A 161 16.21 1.23 -38.36
N LEU A 162 15.14 1.88 -37.89
CA LEU A 162 14.26 1.39 -36.83
C LEU A 162 12.93 1.01 -37.49
N ASN A 163 12.51 -0.24 -37.34
CA ASN A 163 11.14 -0.65 -37.63
C ASN A 163 10.37 -0.76 -36.32
N PHE A 164 9.16 -0.18 -36.32
CA PHE A 164 8.20 -0.18 -35.23
C PHE A 164 6.98 -0.97 -35.64
#